data_AF-A0A258K342-F1
#
_entry.id   AF-A0A258K342-F1
#
_cell.length_a   1.000
_cell.length_b   1.000
_cell.length_c   1.000
_cell.angle_alpha   90.00
_cell.angle_beta   90.00
_cell.angle_gamma   90.00
#
_symmetry.space_group_name_H-M   'P 1'
#
loop_
_entity.id
_entity.type
_entity.pdbx_description
1 polymer ?
#
loop_
_entity_poly.entity_id
_entity_poly.type
_entity_poly.pdbx_seq_one_letter_code
_entity_poly.pdbx_strand_id
1 'polypeptide(L)'
;MTLPLPSGATHAASVSPEAARGGGFGLRELPLLAGLSLASGIGAGALAIIHESLTCAAVSGVLCGAGALAFALRPFLRRMALRARRAEADALAARAALARAEAESAAKSRFLAEMSHELRTPLNAVIGFSEMMAHEVLGPHGVATYGDYARDIHASGRLLLSLADDILDLARIETGHRALLETAVSLADLASDCGQMMRLAAADRAITLTIRPMTA
;
A
#
# COMPACT_ATOMS: atom_id res chain seq x y z
N MET A 1 24.62 -36.29 -69.37
CA MET A 1 23.20 -36.69 -69.51
C MET A 1 22.39 -35.40 -69.55
N THR A 2 22.48 -34.65 -70.65
CA THR A 2 21.63 -34.72 -71.87
C THR A 2 20.31 -33.95 -71.68
N LEU A 3 20.33 -32.70 -72.17
CA LEU A 3 19.30 -32.03 -73.01
C LEU A 3 18.50 -33.04 -73.88
N PRO A 4 17.30 -32.73 -74.45
CA PRO A 4 16.99 -31.43 -75.08
C PRO A 4 15.51 -30.96 -75.12
N LEU A 5 15.38 -29.74 -75.67
CA LEU A 5 14.22 -29.20 -76.41
C LEU A 5 13.67 -30.18 -77.48
N PRO A 6 12.54 -29.82 -78.12
CA PRO A 6 12.54 -29.87 -79.57
C PRO A 6 12.04 -28.57 -80.23
N SER A 7 12.85 -28.15 -81.21
CA SER A 7 12.50 -27.36 -82.38
C SER A 7 12.45 -28.31 -83.57
N GLY A 8 11.57 -28.05 -84.55
CA GLY A 8 11.57 -28.72 -85.86
C GLY A 8 10.15 -28.77 -86.45
N ALA A 9 9.82 -27.88 -87.39
CA ALA A 9 10.02 -28.06 -88.84
C ALA A 9 8.82 -28.80 -89.47
N THR A 10 7.89 -28.05 -90.07
CA THR A 10 7.72 -27.93 -91.54
C THR A 10 7.55 -29.26 -92.27
N HIS A 11 6.35 -29.52 -92.79
CA HIS A 11 6.22 -30.04 -94.15
C HIS A 11 4.86 -29.66 -94.77
N ALA A 12 4.97 -29.05 -95.96
CA ALA A 12 3.90 -28.78 -96.88
C ALA A 12 3.38 -30.05 -97.57
N ALA A 13 2.08 -30.04 -97.92
CA ALA A 13 1.47 -30.75 -99.05
C ALA A 13 0.05 -30.18 -99.21
N SER A 14 -0.17 -29.25 -100.15
CA SER A 14 -0.66 -29.51 -101.51
C SER A 14 -2.09 -30.06 -101.55
N VAL A 15 -3.00 -29.30 -102.18
CA VAL A 15 -3.89 -29.73 -103.30
C VAL A 15 -4.89 -28.59 -103.58
N SER A 16 -4.73 -27.94 -104.74
CA SER A 16 -5.83 -27.36 -105.51
C SER A 16 -6.39 -28.46 -106.42
N PRO A 17 -7.70 -28.47 -106.75
CA PRO A 17 -8.24 -27.72 -107.91
C PRO A 17 -9.61 -27.06 -107.59
N GLU A 18 -9.88 -25.83 -108.00
CA GLU A 18 -10.43 -25.37 -109.29
C GLU A 18 -11.91 -25.74 -109.58
N ALA A 19 -12.67 -24.69 -109.96
CA ALA A 19 -14.04 -24.63 -110.49
C ALA A 19 -15.18 -24.59 -109.43
N ALA A 20 -16.19 -23.72 -109.48
CA ALA A 20 -16.71 -22.90 -110.56
C ALA A 20 -17.56 -21.71 -110.04
N ARG A 21 -17.40 -20.57 -110.71
CA ARG A 21 -18.42 -19.62 -111.18
C ARG A 21 -19.67 -19.34 -110.30
N GLY A 22 -19.80 -18.05 -109.96
CA GLY A 22 -20.97 -17.29 -110.38
C GLY A 22 -21.84 -16.70 -109.27
N GLY A 23 -22.15 -15.42 -109.42
CA GLY A 23 -23.35 -14.81 -108.82
C GLY A 23 -23.05 -13.89 -107.64
N GLY A 24 -22.81 -12.62 -107.92
CA GLY A 24 -22.99 -11.58 -106.92
C GLY A 24 -24.46 -11.46 -106.55
N PHE A 25 -24.75 -11.29 -105.25
CA PHE A 25 -25.93 -10.58 -104.76
C PHE A 25 -25.68 -10.27 -103.28
N GLY A 26 -25.29 -9.03 -102.99
CA GLY A 26 -25.21 -8.53 -101.63
C GLY A 26 -26.59 -8.12 -101.15
N LEU A 27 -27.10 -8.77 -100.11
CA LEU A 27 -28.17 -8.23 -99.27
C LEU A 27 -28.00 -8.71 -97.82
N ARG A 28 -27.75 -7.73 -96.95
CA ARG A 28 -28.30 -7.55 -95.59
C ARG A 28 -28.26 -8.73 -94.62
N GLU A 29 -27.36 -8.68 -93.63
CA GLU A 29 -27.62 -9.28 -92.30
C GLU A 29 -27.09 -8.40 -91.12
N LEU A 30 -28.04 -7.99 -90.27
CA LEU A 30 -28.07 -7.88 -88.80
C LEU A 30 -27.12 -6.94 -87.99
N PRO A 31 -27.64 -5.81 -87.45
CA PRO A 31 -27.01 -5.00 -86.40
C PRO A 31 -27.70 -5.20 -85.03
N LEU A 32 -27.73 -6.42 -84.49
CA LEU A 32 -28.46 -6.69 -83.23
C LEU A 32 -27.65 -7.36 -82.10
N LEU A 33 -26.44 -7.87 -82.37
CA LEU A 33 -25.61 -8.54 -81.34
C LEU A 33 -24.52 -7.65 -80.73
N ALA A 34 -24.20 -6.48 -81.30
CA ALA A 34 -23.18 -5.58 -80.77
C ALA A 34 -23.66 -4.72 -79.57
N GLY A 35 -24.97 -4.58 -79.36
CA GLY A 35 -25.54 -3.76 -78.28
C GLY A 35 -25.55 -4.43 -76.90
N LEU A 36 -25.55 -5.77 -76.83
CA LEU A 36 -25.68 -6.50 -75.56
C LEU A 36 -24.36 -6.63 -74.76
N SER A 37 -23.17 -6.53 -75.37
CA SER A 37 -21.91 -6.62 -74.61
C SER A 37 -21.50 -5.30 -73.94
N LEU A 38 -21.95 -4.16 -74.48
CA LEU A 38 -21.74 -2.83 -73.87
C LEU A 38 -22.60 -2.65 -72.60
N ALA A 39 -23.79 -3.25 -72.54
CA ALA A 39 -24.65 -3.18 -71.37
C ALA A 39 -24.13 -3.99 -70.16
N SER A 40 -23.42 -5.11 -70.38
CA SER A 40 -22.84 -5.92 -69.28
C SER A 40 -21.55 -5.32 -68.72
N GLY A 41 -20.76 -4.61 -69.54
CA GLY A 41 -19.51 -3.98 -69.10
C GLY A 41 -19.72 -2.79 -68.17
N ILE A 42 -20.78 -2.00 -68.40
CA ILE A 42 -21.11 -0.81 -67.59
C ILE A 42 -21.58 -1.21 -66.17
N GLY A 43 -22.37 -2.29 -66.06
CA GLY A 43 -22.87 -2.78 -64.77
C GLY A 43 -21.77 -3.37 -63.87
N ALA A 44 -20.81 -4.10 -64.45
CA ALA A 44 -19.67 -4.66 -63.71
C ALA A 44 -18.69 -3.58 -63.22
N GLY A 45 -18.42 -2.57 -64.06
CA GLY A 45 -17.59 -1.43 -63.68
C GLY A 45 -18.22 -0.59 -62.57
N ALA A 46 -19.52 -0.31 -62.65
CA ALA A 46 -20.23 0.44 -61.61
C ALA A 46 -20.25 -0.30 -60.26
N LEU A 47 -20.45 -1.62 -60.27
CA LEU A 47 -20.44 -2.43 -59.05
C LEU A 47 -19.05 -2.48 -58.40
N ALA A 48 -17.98 -2.56 -59.21
CA ALA A 48 -16.60 -2.53 -58.72
C ALA A 48 -16.25 -1.18 -58.05
N ILE A 49 -16.64 -0.06 -58.68
CA ILE A 49 -16.41 1.30 -58.14
C ILE A 49 -17.16 1.49 -56.81
N ILE A 50 -18.40 1.01 -56.71
CA ILE A 50 -19.20 1.08 -55.47
C ILE A 50 -18.56 0.24 -54.36
N HIS A 51 -18.05 -0.97 -54.68
CA HIS A 51 -17.39 -1.82 -53.69
C HIS A 51 -16.08 -1.22 -53.19
N GLU A 52 -15.25 -0.65 -54.08
CA GLU A 52 -13.97 -0.02 -53.74
C GLU A 52 -14.13 1.27 -52.92
N SER A 53 -15.17 2.06 -53.22
CA SER A 53 -15.50 3.26 -52.42
C SER A 53 -16.08 2.91 -51.04
N LEU A 54 -16.90 1.86 -50.93
CA LEU A 54 -17.46 1.41 -49.66
C LEU A 54 -16.40 0.80 -48.72
N THR A 55 -15.46 0.01 -49.26
CA THR A 55 -14.35 -0.54 -48.48
C THR A 55 -13.38 0.56 -48.02
N CYS A 56 -13.06 1.54 -48.87
CA CYS A 56 -12.21 2.67 -48.51
C CYS A 56 -12.81 3.49 -47.35
N ALA A 57 -14.11 3.83 -47.43
CA ALA A 57 -14.81 4.54 -46.36
C ALA A 57 -14.85 3.75 -45.03
N ALA A 58 -15.08 2.43 -45.10
CA ALA A 58 -15.10 1.57 -43.92
C ALA A 58 -13.70 1.48 -43.26
N VAL A 59 -12.65 1.27 -44.04
CA VAL A 59 -11.26 1.15 -43.54
C VAL A 59 -10.79 2.47 -42.93
N SER A 60 -11.03 3.60 -43.60
CA SER A 60 -10.68 4.92 -43.07
C SER A 60 -11.44 5.25 -41.78
N GLY A 61 -12.73 4.91 -41.70
CA GLY A 61 -13.53 5.09 -40.48
C GLY A 61 -13.00 4.29 -39.30
N VAL A 62 -12.61 3.02 -39.52
CA VAL A 62 -12.03 2.15 -38.48
C VAL A 62 -10.66 2.68 -38.02
N LEU A 63 -9.79 3.08 -38.95
CA LEU A 63 -8.47 3.66 -38.62
C LEU A 63 -8.59 4.98 -37.85
N CYS A 64 -9.47 5.88 -38.29
CA CYS A 64 -9.73 7.16 -37.60
C CYS A 64 -10.34 6.92 -36.21
N GLY A 65 -11.29 6.00 -36.08
CA GLY A 65 -11.92 5.64 -34.81
C GLY A 65 -10.92 5.03 -33.83
N ALA A 66 -10.10 4.07 -34.27
CA ALA A 66 -9.07 3.46 -33.45
C ALA A 66 -7.99 4.47 -33.02
N GLY A 67 -7.58 5.36 -33.92
CA GLY A 67 -6.64 6.45 -33.63
C GLY A 67 -7.18 7.46 -32.62
N ALA A 68 -8.44 7.90 -32.77
CA ALA A 68 -9.09 8.83 -31.85
C ALA A 68 -9.27 8.21 -30.46
N LEU A 69 -9.68 6.93 -30.39
CA LEU A 69 -9.80 6.18 -29.14
C LEU A 69 -8.42 6.04 -28.45
N ALA A 70 -7.38 5.67 -29.20
CA ALA A 70 -6.03 5.56 -28.66
C ALA A 70 -5.50 6.92 -28.16
N PHE A 71 -5.76 8.01 -28.90
CA PHE A 71 -5.38 9.37 -28.50
C PHE A 71 -6.09 9.80 -27.20
N ALA A 72 -7.38 9.51 -27.07
CA ALA A 72 -8.16 9.82 -25.87
C ALA A 72 -7.76 8.95 -24.66
N LEU A 73 -7.47 7.67 -24.87
CA LEU A 73 -7.18 6.72 -23.79
C LEU A 73 -5.73 6.80 -23.26
N ARG A 74 -4.75 7.17 -24.11
CA ARG A 74 -3.33 7.34 -23.71
C ARG A 74 -3.12 8.21 -22.46
N PRO A 75 -3.63 9.46 -22.38
CA PRO A 75 -3.45 10.28 -21.18
C PRO A 75 -4.19 9.70 -19.98
N PHE A 76 -5.33 9.02 -20.18
CA PHE A 76 -6.07 8.38 -19.10
C PHE A 76 -5.29 7.22 -18.48
N LEU A 77 -4.79 6.28 -19.30
CA LEU A 77 -3.97 5.15 -18.83
C LEU A 77 -2.69 5.64 -18.15
N ARG A 78 -2.04 6.68 -18.69
CA ARG A 78 -0.84 7.28 -18.06
C ARG A 78 -1.16 7.90 -16.70
N ARG A 79 -2.28 8.59 -16.57
CA ARG A 79 -2.74 9.16 -15.29
C ARG A 79 -3.07 8.06 -14.27
N MET A 80 -3.74 7.00 -14.71
CA MET A 80 -4.04 5.82 -13.89
C MET A 80 -2.76 5.16 -13.36
N ALA A 81 -1.80 4.87 -14.24
CA ALA A 81 -0.53 4.25 -13.85
C ALA A 81 0.28 5.15 -12.89
N LEU A 82 0.30 6.47 -13.12
CA LEU A 82 0.97 7.41 -12.23
C LEU A 82 0.29 7.50 -10.86
N ARG A 83 -1.05 7.47 -10.81
CA ARG A 83 -1.80 7.43 -9.54
C ARG A 83 -1.50 6.15 -8.76
N ALA A 84 -1.48 4.99 -9.43
CA ALA A 84 -1.13 3.72 -8.78
C ALA A 84 0.28 3.76 -8.19
N ARG A 85 1.28 4.21 -8.96
CA ARG A 85 2.66 4.34 -8.46
C ARG A 85 2.80 5.33 -7.30
N ARG A 86 2.06 6.45 -7.34
CA ARG A 86 2.04 7.41 -6.23
C ARG A 86 1.43 6.79 -4.97
N ALA A 87 0.29 6.12 -5.10
CA ALA A 87 -0.35 5.45 -3.98
C ALA A 87 0.55 4.37 -3.34
N GLU A 88 1.28 3.59 -4.16
CA GLU A 88 2.27 2.63 -3.67
C GLU A 88 3.43 3.31 -2.95
N ALA A 89 3.98 4.39 -3.52
CA ALA A 89 5.07 5.15 -2.91
C ALA A 89 4.64 5.82 -1.59
N ASP A 90 3.44 6.41 -1.56
CA ASP A 90 2.85 7.05 -0.37
C ASP A 90 2.59 6.00 0.72
N ALA A 91 2.08 4.82 0.35
CA ALA A 91 1.87 3.72 1.29
C ALA A 91 3.20 3.20 1.87
N LEU A 92 4.25 3.07 1.06
CA LEU A 92 5.57 2.66 1.54
C LEU A 92 6.20 3.72 2.44
N ALA A 93 6.09 5.01 2.07
CA ALA A 93 6.56 6.13 2.87
C ALA A 93 5.82 6.22 4.21
N ALA A 94 4.50 6.04 4.21
CA ALA A 94 3.68 6.01 5.43
C ALA A 94 4.10 4.85 6.36
N ARG A 95 4.31 3.65 5.81
CA ARG A 95 4.81 2.50 6.59
C ARG A 95 6.20 2.75 7.16
N ALA A 96 7.11 3.32 6.38
CA ALA A 96 8.45 3.65 6.85
C ALA A 96 8.43 4.74 7.95
N ALA A 97 7.56 5.74 7.82
CA ALA A 97 7.36 6.77 8.83
C ALA A 97 6.78 6.18 10.13
N LEU A 98 5.79 5.30 10.02
CA LEU A 98 5.21 4.59 11.16
C LEU A 98 6.26 3.74 11.88
N ALA A 99 7.01 2.91 11.14
CA ALA A 99 8.06 2.06 11.70
C ALA A 99 9.17 2.86 12.38
N ARG A 100 9.53 4.04 11.84
CA ARG A 100 10.48 4.95 12.49
C ARG A 100 9.92 5.53 13.80
N ALA A 101 8.66 5.98 13.79
CA ALA A 101 8.00 6.51 14.97
C ALA A 101 7.88 5.43 16.07
N GLU A 102 7.53 4.20 15.71
CA GLU A 102 7.48 3.05 16.62
C GLU A 102 8.86 2.73 17.20
N ALA A 103 9.91 2.71 16.37
CA ALA A 103 11.27 2.47 16.82
C ALA A 103 11.79 3.54 17.78
N GLU A 104 11.52 4.82 17.48
CA GLU A 104 11.88 5.95 18.35
C GLU A 104 11.14 5.89 19.70
N SER A 105 9.84 5.59 19.64
CA SER A 105 8.98 5.41 20.81
C SER A 105 9.46 4.26 21.71
N ALA A 106 9.78 3.11 21.11
CA ALA A 106 10.33 1.95 21.81
C ALA A 106 11.71 2.25 22.42
N ALA A 107 12.58 2.95 21.71
CA ALA A 107 13.90 3.36 22.22
C ALA A 107 13.77 4.32 23.43
N LYS A 108 12.88 5.32 23.34
CA LYS A 108 12.58 6.24 24.45
C LYS A 108 12.09 5.49 25.68
N SER A 109 11.15 4.55 25.51
CA SER A 109 10.65 3.71 26.61
C SER A 109 11.73 2.86 27.24
N ARG A 110 12.56 2.20 26.44
CA ARG A 110 13.63 1.35 26.93
C ARG A 110 14.66 2.16 27.73
N PHE A 111 15.08 3.30 27.19
CA PHE A 111 16.01 4.21 27.86
C PHE A 111 15.46 4.65 29.22
N LEU A 112 14.21 5.10 29.28
CA LEU A 112 13.61 5.55 30.53
C LEU A 112 13.50 4.40 31.55
N ALA A 113 13.08 3.20 31.12
CA ALA A 113 12.99 2.04 32.01
C ALA A 113 14.33 1.61 32.62
N GLU A 114 15.41 1.69 31.85
CA GLU A 114 16.78 1.39 32.30
C GLU A 114 17.26 2.45 33.30
N MET A 115 17.14 3.73 32.95
CA MET A 115 17.49 4.84 33.84
C MET A 115 16.73 4.82 35.16
N SER A 116 15.47 4.37 35.18
CA SER A 116 14.69 4.20 36.41
C SER A 116 15.41 3.33 37.45
N HIS A 117 15.90 2.17 37.02
CA HIS A 117 16.55 1.23 37.93
C HIS A 117 17.89 1.78 38.43
N GLU A 118 18.62 2.47 37.55
CA GLU A 118 19.87 3.14 37.89
C GLU A 118 19.67 4.33 38.83
N LEU A 119 18.53 5.03 38.76
CA LEU A 119 18.20 6.15 39.65
C LEU A 119 17.64 5.68 41.00
N ARG A 120 16.87 4.59 41.03
CA ARG A 120 16.29 4.04 42.27
C ARG A 120 17.35 3.66 43.29
N THR A 121 18.45 3.06 42.85
CA THR A 121 19.52 2.58 43.72
C THR A 121 20.22 3.71 44.51
N PRO A 122 20.78 4.75 43.87
CA PRO A 122 21.40 5.87 44.59
C PRO A 122 20.38 6.70 45.36
N LEU A 123 19.15 6.85 44.84
CA LEU A 123 18.12 7.64 45.51
C LEU A 123 17.61 6.95 46.78
N ASN A 124 17.39 5.64 46.75
CA ASN A 124 17.03 4.87 47.94
C ASN A 124 18.16 4.89 48.99
N ALA A 125 19.42 4.91 48.57
CA ALA A 125 20.53 5.08 49.49
C ALA A 125 20.48 6.44 50.19
N VAL A 126 20.27 7.54 49.45
CA VAL A 126 20.13 8.90 50.03
C VAL A 126 18.93 8.99 50.97
N ILE A 127 17.78 8.42 50.58
CA ILE A 127 16.57 8.36 51.42
C ILE A 127 16.85 7.58 52.70
N GLY A 128 17.51 6.42 52.61
CA GLY A 128 17.84 5.58 53.77
C GLY A 128 18.86 6.23 54.70
N PHE A 129 19.90 6.88 54.18
CA PHE A 129 20.87 7.61 54.99
C PHE A 129 20.24 8.82 55.68
N SER A 130 19.42 9.59 54.96
CA SER A 130 18.71 10.73 55.54
C SER A 130 17.67 10.30 56.58
N GLU A 131 17.02 9.15 56.39
CA GLU A 131 16.11 8.57 57.39
C GLU A 131 16.85 8.13 58.66
N MET A 132 17.98 7.43 58.52
CA MET A 132 18.82 7.03 59.66
C MET A 132 19.37 8.24 60.42
N MET A 133 19.75 9.31 59.70
CA MET A 133 20.15 10.57 60.31
C MET A 133 18.97 11.19 61.07
N ALA A 134 17.81 11.36 60.44
CA ALA A 134 16.64 11.97 61.06
C ALA A 134 16.15 11.23 62.32
N HIS A 135 16.34 9.91 62.40
CA HIS A 135 15.98 9.09 63.56
C HIS A 135 17.10 8.96 64.60
N GLU A 136 18.24 9.63 64.42
CA GLU A 136 19.36 9.62 65.36
C GLU A 136 19.83 8.18 65.74
N VAL A 137 19.77 7.25 64.78
CA VAL A 137 20.01 5.80 65.01
C VAL A 137 21.42 5.52 65.56
N LEU A 138 22.39 6.38 65.22
CA LEU A 138 23.78 6.28 65.67
C LEU A 138 24.10 7.22 66.85
N GLY A 139 23.09 7.84 67.47
CA GLY A 139 23.21 8.78 68.57
C GLY A 139 22.68 10.18 68.24
N PRO A 140 22.46 11.01 69.27
CA PRO A 140 21.86 12.32 69.11
C PRO A 140 22.75 13.27 68.32
N HIS A 141 22.12 14.16 67.54
CA HIS A 141 22.85 15.17 66.81
C HIS A 141 23.50 16.19 67.74
N GLY A 142 24.77 16.51 67.50
CA GLY A 142 25.46 17.59 68.22
C GLY A 142 24.87 18.98 67.95
N VAL A 143 24.18 19.15 66.81
CA VAL A 143 23.47 20.37 66.42
C VAL A 143 22.07 19.99 65.91
N ALA A 144 21.03 20.55 66.51
CA ALA A 144 19.64 20.21 66.19
C ALA A 144 19.26 20.41 64.71
N THR A 145 19.85 21.43 64.06
CA THR A 145 19.62 21.75 62.64
C THR A 145 20.02 20.61 61.69
N TYR A 146 20.92 19.70 62.09
CA TYR A 146 21.25 18.54 61.24
C TYR A 146 20.09 17.56 61.10
N GLY A 147 19.24 17.43 62.13
CA GLY A 147 18.01 16.64 62.05
C GLY A 147 16.97 17.29 61.13
N ASP A 148 16.91 18.61 61.10
CA ASP A 148 16.05 19.36 60.16
C ASP A 148 16.49 19.12 58.72
N TYR A 149 17.78 19.26 58.42
CA TYR A 149 18.33 18.98 57.08
C TYR A 149 18.14 17.53 56.66
N ALA A 150 18.32 16.58 57.57
CA ALA A 150 18.07 15.17 57.28
C ALA A 150 16.61 14.93 56.86
N ARG A 151 15.65 15.56 57.56
CA ARG A 151 14.23 15.49 57.19
C ARG A 151 13.92 16.15 55.85
N ASP A 152 14.55 17.29 55.55
CA ASP A 152 14.37 17.98 54.27
C ASP A 152 14.94 17.17 53.09
N ILE A 153 16.12 16.56 53.26
CA ILE A 153 16.72 15.66 52.27
C ILE A 153 15.82 14.44 52.06
N HIS A 154 15.30 13.85 53.14
CA HIS A 154 14.40 12.71 53.05
C HIS A 154 13.11 13.04 52.28
N ALA A 155 12.45 14.15 52.63
CA ALA A 155 11.24 14.61 51.95
C ALA A 155 11.49 14.91 50.46
N SER A 156 12.60 15.58 50.14
CA SER A 156 12.99 15.90 48.78
C SER A 156 13.33 14.65 47.96
N GLY A 157 14.04 13.69 48.56
CA GLY A 157 14.36 12.41 47.93
C GLY A 157 13.12 11.59 47.59
N ARG A 158 12.15 11.54 48.51
CA ARG A 158 10.85 10.87 48.26
C ARG A 158 10.05 11.55 47.15
N LEU A 159 10.02 12.88 47.13
CA LEU A 159 9.35 13.64 46.06
C LEU A 159 9.99 13.35 44.69
N LEU A 160 11.32 13.35 44.62
CA LEU A 160 12.05 13.10 43.38
C LEU A 160 11.85 11.67 42.89
N LEU A 161 11.77 10.69 43.80
CA LEU A 161 11.46 9.30 43.46
C LEU A 161 10.06 9.19 42.84
N SER A 162 9.06 9.84 43.46
CA SER A 162 7.69 9.87 42.94
C SER A 162 7.63 10.48 41.54
N LEU A 163 8.29 11.63 41.34
CA LEU A 163 8.33 12.29 40.03
C LEU A 163 9.01 11.42 38.96
N ALA A 164 10.08 10.72 39.33
CA ALA A 164 10.74 9.79 38.42
C ALA A 164 9.80 8.63 38.03
N ASP A 165 9.10 8.03 39.00
CA ASP A 165 8.13 6.97 38.78
C ASP A 165 6.94 7.45 37.90
N ASP A 166 6.43 8.67 38.11
CA ASP A 166 5.33 9.25 37.33
C ASP A 166 5.72 9.48 35.85
N ILE A 167 6.94 10.01 35.60
CA ILE A 167 7.45 10.22 34.23
C ILE A 167 7.59 8.89 33.48
N LEU A 168 7.98 7.83 34.19
CA LEU A 168 8.11 6.50 33.62
C LEU A 168 6.76 5.89 33.26
N ASP A 169 5.78 6.05 34.13
CA ASP A 169 4.43 5.57 33.86
C ASP A 169 3.81 6.31 32.67
N LEU A 170 4.02 7.62 32.56
CA LEU A 170 3.62 8.38 31.37
C LEU A 170 4.32 7.85 30.10
N ALA A 171 5.64 7.65 30.15
CA ALA A 171 6.39 7.14 29.00
C ALA A 171 5.95 5.74 28.56
N ARG A 172 5.55 4.87 29.50
CA ARG A 172 4.99 3.55 29.20
C ARG A 172 3.59 3.64 28.58
N ILE A 173 2.79 4.64 28.93
CA ILE A 173 1.46 4.88 28.36
C ILE A 173 1.55 5.45 26.95
N GLU A 174 2.47 6.38 26.70
CA GLU A 174 2.67 7.03 25.38
C GLU A 174 2.96 6.02 24.25
N THR A 175 3.57 4.87 24.57
CA THR A 175 3.92 3.86 23.56
C THR A 175 2.79 2.88 23.25
N GLY A 176 1.64 2.98 23.94
CA GLY A 176 0.45 2.16 23.66
C GLY A 176 0.63 0.65 23.88
N HIS A 177 1.81 0.18 24.29
CA HIS A 177 2.17 -1.23 24.41
C HIS A 177 1.93 -1.81 25.81
N ARG A 178 0.85 -1.42 26.51
CA ARG A 178 0.40 -2.21 27.67
C ARG A 178 -0.38 -3.41 27.18
N ALA A 179 0.33 -4.51 26.93
CA ALA A 179 -0.29 -5.83 26.87
C ALA A 179 -0.87 -6.15 28.24
N LEU A 180 -2.16 -5.90 28.44
CA LEU A 180 -2.88 -6.33 29.63
C LEU A 180 -2.97 -7.86 29.59
N LEU A 181 -2.40 -8.51 30.60
CA LEU A 181 -2.57 -9.93 30.83
C LEU A 181 -3.83 -10.11 31.66
N GLU A 182 -4.94 -10.39 30.98
CA GLU A 182 -6.21 -10.70 31.65
C GLU A 182 -6.14 -12.11 32.25
N THR A 183 -6.22 -12.19 33.56
CA THR A 183 -6.28 -13.45 34.31
C THR A 183 -7.40 -13.42 35.33
N ALA A 184 -7.92 -14.59 35.68
CA ALA A 184 -8.91 -14.70 36.74
C ALA A 184 -8.23 -14.37 38.09
N VAL A 185 -8.73 -13.34 38.77
CA VAL A 185 -8.22 -12.87 40.06
C VAL A 185 -9.33 -12.88 41.12
N SER A 186 -8.97 -13.25 42.34
CA SER A 186 -9.87 -13.19 43.50
C SER A 186 -9.93 -11.75 44.01
N LEU A 187 -11.09 -11.11 43.84
CA LEU A 187 -11.31 -9.75 44.33
C LEU A 187 -11.21 -9.64 45.86
N ALA A 188 -11.54 -10.71 46.58
CA ALA A 188 -11.45 -10.76 48.03
C ALA A 188 -9.99 -10.71 48.50
N ASP A 189 -9.12 -11.50 47.85
CA ASP A 189 -7.69 -11.54 48.17
C ASP A 189 -7.02 -10.23 47.79
N LEU A 190 -7.33 -9.71 46.59
CA LEU A 190 -6.80 -8.43 46.13
C LEU A 190 -7.19 -7.26 47.06
N ALA A 191 -8.44 -7.22 47.50
CA ALA A 191 -8.92 -6.22 48.45
C ALA A 191 -8.22 -6.35 49.82
N SER A 192 -8.00 -7.59 50.29
CA SER A 192 -7.27 -7.85 51.53
C SER A 192 -5.81 -7.38 51.45
N ASP A 193 -5.12 -7.68 50.35
CA ASP A 193 -3.72 -7.28 50.12
C ASP A 193 -3.58 -5.76 50.06
N CYS A 194 -4.44 -5.07 49.32
CA CYS A 194 -4.51 -3.61 49.31
C CYS A 194 -4.78 -3.04 50.71
N GLY A 195 -5.67 -3.69 51.46
CA GLY A 195 -5.98 -3.34 52.84
C GLY A 195 -4.77 -3.40 53.77
N GLN A 196 -4.01 -4.49 53.70
CA GLN A 196 -2.78 -4.66 54.49
C GLN A 196 -1.76 -3.59 54.14
N MET A 197 -1.54 -3.33 52.86
CA MET A 197 -0.59 -2.31 52.40
C MET A 197 -0.96 -0.90 52.88
N MET A 198 -2.26 -0.58 52.93
CA MET A 198 -2.76 0.72 53.37
C MET A 198 -2.84 0.87 54.90
N ARG A 199 -2.75 -0.22 55.69
CA ARG A 199 -2.90 -0.15 57.16
C ARG A 199 -1.90 0.78 57.83
N LEU A 200 -0.63 0.72 57.43
CA LEU A 200 0.41 1.55 58.05
C LEU A 200 0.14 3.04 57.79
N ALA A 201 -0.14 3.38 56.53
CA ALA A 201 -0.46 4.76 56.12
C ALA A 201 -1.77 5.28 56.74
N ALA A 202 -2.76 4.41 56.95
CA ALA A 202 -4.00 4.74 57.63
C ALA A 202 -3.79 4.97 59.13
N ALA A 203 -2.95 4.16 59.78
CA ALA A 203 -2.59 4.31 61.19
C ALA A 203 -1.84 5.64 61.44
N ASP A 204 -0.86 5.97 60.59
CA ASP A 204 -0.08 7.21 60.68
C ASP A 204 -0.94 8.49 60.58
N ARG A 205 -2.09 8.40 59.90
CA ARG A 205 -3.02 9.52 59.67
C ARG A 205 -4.31 9.42 60.50
N ALA A 206 -4.41 8.45 61.41
CA ALA A 206 -5.61 8.16 62.20
C ALA A 206 -6.89 7.95 61.36
N ILE A 207 -6.76 7.32 60.19
CA ILE A 207 -7.88 7.02 59.29
C ILE A 207 -8.37 5.59 59.54
N THR A 208 -9.69 5.40 59.70
CA THR A 208 -10.27 4.06 59.84
C THR A 208 -10.51 3.44 58.46
N LEU A 209 -9.78 2.39 58.13
CA LEU A 209 -9.95 1.62 56.89
C LEU A 209 -10.89 0.43 57.12
N THR A 210 -11.99 0.34 56.36
CA THR A 210 -12.92 -0.80 56.40
C THR A 210 -13.07 -1.43 55.02
N ILE A 211 -12.85 -2.74 54.93
CA ILE A 211 -13.07 -3.52 53.70
C ILE A 211 -14.37 -4.27 53.88
N ARG A 212 -15.37 -3.94 53.06
CA ARG A 212 -16.65 -4.63 53.06
C ARG A 212 -16.68 -5.64 51.91
N PRO A 213 -16.88 -6.93 52.18
CA PRO A 213 -17.07 -7.90 51.10
C PRO A 213 -18.30 -7.53 50.27
N MET A 214 -18.20 -7.67 48.96
CA MET A 214 -19.32 -7.44 48.05
C MET A 214 -20.28 -8.63 48.18
N THR A 215 -21.25 -8.50 49.07
CA THR A 215 -22.37 -9.44 49.16
C THR A 215 -23.21 -9.31 47.90
N ALA A 216 -23.39 -10.42 47.17
CA ALA A 216 -24.28 -10.53 46.02
C ALA A 216 -25.74 -10.22 46.40
#